data_AF-A0A7R7WA79-F1
#
_entry.id   AF-A0A7R7WA79-F1
#
_cell.length_a   1.000
_cell.length_b   1.000
_cell.length_c   1.000
_cell.angle_alpha   90.00
_cell.angle_beta   90.00
_cell.angle_gamma   90.00
#
_symmetry.space_group_name_H-M   'P 1'
#
loop_
_entity.id
_entity.type
_entity.pdbx_description
1 polymer ?
#
loop_
_entity_poly.entity_id
_entity_poly.type
_entity_poly.pdbx_seq_one_letter_code
_entity_poly.pdbx_strand_id
1 'polypeptide(L)'
;MLFRTSLLSLLSLAAGVVNADFGITTNDDSYVINANSPNSLVFTVDRGSCDITSIVHYGTELQYSGKGSHIGSGLGTATVSATKSGKLNLPGVMK
;
A
#
# COMPACT_ATOMS: atom_id res chain seq x y z
N MET A 1 46.88 10.74 16.10
CA MET A 1 46.13 9.63 15.48
C MET A 1 44.78 9.50 16.19
N LEU A 2 43.89 10.51 16.07
CA LEU A 2 42.64 10.59 16.87
C LEU A 2 41.62 11.62 16.33
N PHE A 3 41.68 11.95 15.03
CA PHE A 3 40.81 12.98 14.43
C PHE A 3 40.18 12.55 13.10
N ARG A 4 39.94 11.24 12.90
CA ARG A 4 39.44 10.70 11.62
C ARG A 4 38.13 9.92 11.69
N THR A 5 37.52 9.79 12.87
CA THR A 5 36.37 8.88 13.05
C THR A 5 35.03 9.58 13.28
N SER A 6 34.96 10.91 13.36
CA SER A 6 33.72 11.60 13.77
C SER A 6 32.75 12.00 12.64
N LEU A 7 33.02 11.72 11.36
CA LEU A 7 32.19 12.27 10.26
C LEU A 7 31.16 11.29 9.66
N LEU A 8 31.09 10.04 10.10
CA LEU A 8 30.21 9.02 9.49
C LEU A 8 28.86 8.83 10.19
N SER A 9 28.54 9.58 11.25
CA SER A 9 27.36 9.31 12.09
C SER A 9 26.10 10.13 11.76
N LEU A 10 26.12 11.05 10.79
CA LEU A 10 24.96 11.94 10.53
C LEU A 10 24.11 11.61 9.28
N LEU A 11 24.44 10.57 8.50
CA LEU A 11 23.77 10.32 7.20
C LEU A 11 22.54 9.39 7.27
N SER A 12 22.05 9.05 8.47
CA SER A 12 20.95 8.08 8.62
C SER A 12 19.57 8.71 8.92
N LEU A 13 19.42 10.03 8.95
CA LEU A 13 18.16 10.70 9.32
C LEU A 13 17.45 11.43 8.16
N ALA A 14 17.50 10.87 6.96
CA ALA A 14 16.75 11.36 5.80
C ALA A 14 15.96 10.24 5.09
N ALA A 15 15.49 9.24 5.84
CA ALA A 15 14.43 8.37 5.34
C ALA A 15 13.14 9.20 5.28
N GLY A 16 12.99 9.96 4.19
CA GLY A 16 11.73 10.64 3.89
C GLY A 16 10.62 9.61 3.89
N VAL A 17 9.53 9.90 4.60
CA VAL A 17 8.30 9.12 4.47
C VAL A 17 7.88 9.28 3.00
N VAL A 18 8.04 8.22 2.21
CA VAL A 18 7.42 8.14 0.89
C VAL A 18 5.93 8.04 1.15
N ASN A 19 5.25 9.18 1.10
CA ASN A 19 3.80 9.22 1.06
C ASN A 19 3.41 8.59 -0.27
N ALA A 20 3.01 7.32 -0.23
CA ALA A 20 2.52 6.64 -1.41
C ALA A 20 1.24 7.36 -1.87
N ASP A 21 1.23 7.73 -3.16
CA ASP A 21 0.15 8.48 -3.78
C ASP A 21 -1.10 7.60 -3.99
N PHE A 22 -2.26 8.21 -4.27
CA PHE A 22 -3.46 7.45 -4.62
C PHE A 22 -3.19 6.62 -5.88
N GLY A 23 -3.33 5.30 -5.77
CA GLY A 23 -2.87 4.47 -6.86
C GLY A 23 -3.05 2.98 -6.68
N ILE A 24 -2.64 2.31 -7.75
CA ILE A 24 -2.65 0.87 -7.93
C ILE A 24 -1.19 0.49 -8.19
N THR A 25 -0.62 -0.36 -7.33
CA THR A 25 0.63 -1.06 -7.64
C THR A 25 0.26 -2.43 -8.15
N THR A 26 0.66 -2.73 -9.38
CA THR A 26 0.43 -4.02 -10.02
C THR A 26 1.63 -4.93 -9.79
N ASN A 27 1.39 -6.07 -9.14
CA ASN A 27 2.33 -7.19 -9.06
C ASN A 27 1.84 -8.32 -9.99
N ASP A 28 2.62 -9.38 -10.09
CA ASP A 28 2.26 -10.56 -10.89
C ASP A 28 0.93 -11.18 -10.41
N ASP A 29 0.79 -11.40 -9.11
CA ASP A 29 -0.37 -12.10 -8.54
C ASP A 29 -1.36 -11.18 -7.81
N SER A 30 -1.06 -9.89 -7.68
CA SER A 30 -1.86 -8.99 -6.85
C SER A 30 -1.97 -7.55 -7.38
N TYR A 31 -3.04 -6.87 -6.99
CA TYR A 31 -3.12 -5.41 -7.01
C TYR A 31 -3.05 -4.89 -5.58
N VAL A 32 -2.09 -3.99 -5.30
CA VAL A 32 -2.07 -3.24 -4.05
C VAL A 32 -2.71 -1.89 -4.29
N ILE A 33 -3.80 -1.63 -3.59
CA ILE A 33 -4.57 -0.39 -3.70
C ILE A 33 -4.22 0.50 -2.52
N ASN A 34 -3.72 1.70 -2.81
CA ASN A 34 -3.49 2.73 -1.81
C ASN A 34 -4.57 3.81 -1.97
N ALA A 35 -5.40 3.96 -0.94
CA ALA A 35 -6.47 4.94 -0.91
C ALA A 35 -5.97 6.38 -0.71
N ASN A 36 -4.71 6.57 -0.28
CA ASN A 36 -4.11 7.86 0.09
C ASN A 36 -5.01 8.66 1.05
N SER A 37 -5.58 7.97 2.03
CA SER A 37 -6.42 8.54 3.06
C SER A 37 -5.58 9.14 4.20
N PRO A 38 -6.07 10.18 4.91
CA PRO A 38 -5.35 10.80 6.05
C PRO A 38 -4.95 9.78 7.14
N ASN A 39 -5.83 8.83 7.42
CA ASN A 39 -5.48 7.62 8.15
C ASN A 39 -5.18 6.56 7.11
N SER A 40 -3.90 6.18 6.97
CA SER A 40 -3.43 5.29 5.91
C SER A 40 -4.29 4.04 5.79
N LEU A 41 -4.76 3.75 4.58
CA LEU A 41 -5.46 2.54 4.21
C LEU A 41 -4.88 2.00 2.92
N VAL A 42 -4.27 0.82 3.02
CA VAL A 42 -3.71 0.08 1.89
C VAL A 42 -4.26 -1.34 1.97
N PHE A 43 -4.75 -1.87 0.86
CA PHE A 43 -5.23 -3.26 0.81
C PHE A 43 -4.74 -3.97 -0.45
N THR A 44 -4.54 -5.27 -0.32
CA THR A 44 -4.04 -6.11 -1.41
C THR A 44 -5.14 -7.04 -1.88
N VAL A 45 -5.36 -7.07 -3.19
CA VAL A 45 -6.34 -7.93 -3.87
C VAL A 45 -5.60 -8.96 -4.69
N ASP A 46 -5.93 -10.24 -4.49
CA ASP A 46 -5.43 -11.35 -5.30
C ASP A 46 -6.04 -11.33 -6.70
N ARG A 47 -5.20 -11.43 -7.73
CA ARG A 47 -5.61 -11.32 -9.14
C ARG A 47 -6.24 -12.61 -9.69
N GLY A 48 -6.03 -13.74 -9.02
CA GLY A 48 -6.60 -15.03 -9.40
C GLY A 48 -8.01 -15.25 -8.85
N SER A 49 -8.30 -14.73 -7.66
CA SER A 49 -9.51 -15.04 -6.87
C SER A 49 -10.35 -13.83 -6.47
N CYS A 50 -9.80 -12.60 -6.55
CA CYS A 50 -10.39 -11.36 -6.06
C CYS A 50 -10.51 -11.28 -4.52
N ASP A 51 -9.89 -12.20 -3.79
CA ASP A 51 -9.81 -12.14 -2.34
C ASP A 51 -8.95 -10.96 -1.89
N ILE A 52 -9.35 -10.29 -0.81
CA ILE A 52 -8.49 -9.33 -0.12
C ILE A 52 -7.57 -10.10 0.84
N THR A 53 -6.26 -10.01 0.61
CA THR A 53 -5.22 -10.79 1.31
C THR A 53 -4.39 -9.98 2.30
N SER A 54 -4.52 -8.66 2.29
CA SER A 54 -3.94 -7.75 3.30
C SER A 54 -4.80 -6.49 3.40
N ILE A 55 -4.96 -5.96 4.62
CA ILE A 55 -5.58 -4.68 4.92
C ILE A 55 -4.72 -3.99 5.97
N VAL A 56 -3.87 -3.06 5.55
CA VAL A 56 -3.07 -2.23 6.45
C VAL A 56 -3.82 -0.93 6.69
N HIS A 57 -4.28 -0.75 7.93
CA HIS A 57 -4.88 0.51 8.38
C HIS A 57 -4.06 1.10 9.52
N TYR A 58 -3.64 2.36 9.36
CA TYR A 58 -2.80 3.06 10.32
C TYR A 58 -1.52 2.26 10.70
N GLY A 59 -0.94 1.57 9.71
CA GLY A 59 0.25 0.74 9.87
C GLY A 59 0.01 -0.64 10.53
N THR A 60 -1.22 -0.97 10.87
CA THR A 60 -1.59 -2.26 11.47
C THR A 60 -2.24 -3.16 10.43
N GLU A 61 -1.75 -4.41 10.30
CA GLU A 61 -2.40 -5.44 9.50
C GLU A 61 -3.69 -5.91 10.20
N LEU A 62 -4.81 -5.86 9.48
CA LEU A 62 -6.14 -6.20 9.98
C LEU A 62 -6.71 -7.43 9.27
N GLN A 63 -6.16 -7.85 8.13
CA GLN A 63 -6.61 -9.03 7.42
C GLN A 63 -6.19 -10.29 8.17
N TYR A 64 -7.14 -11.21 8.35
CA TYR A 64 -6.85 -12.53 8.87
C TYR A 64 -5.93 -13.28 7.89
N SER A 65 -4.80 -13.80 8.40
CA SER A 65 -3.76 -14.43 7.57
C SER A 65 -4.14 -15.81 7.03
N GLY A 66 -5.10 -16.50 7.65
CA GLY A 66 -5.48 -17.86 7.26
C GLY A 66 -6.55 -17.94 6.16
N LYS A 67 -7.28 -16.85 5.88
CA LYS A 67 -8.31 -16.80 4.85
C LYS A 67 -8.58 -15.36 4.42
N GLY A 68 -8.65 -15.12 3.12
CA GLY A 68 -8.95 -13.81 2.54
C GLY A 68 -10.35 -13.30 2.91
N SER A 69 -10.54 -11.99 2.85
CA SER A 69 -11.87 -11.38 2.91
C SER A 69 -12.49 -11.39 1.51
N HIS A 70 -13.72 -11.90 1.39
CA HIS A 70 -14.35 -12.15 0.09
C HIS A 70 -15.88 -12.29 0.17
N ILE A 71 -16.50 -12.40 -1.02
CA ILE A 71 -17.90 -12.78 -1.15
C ILE A 71 -18.09 -14.26 -0.82
N GLY A 72 -19.08 -14.58 0.02
CA GLY A 72 -19.42 -15.94 0.39
C GLY A 72 -18.28 -16.64 1.12
N SER A 73 -17.67 -17.64 0.47
CA SER A 73 -16.52 -18.39 0.98
C SER A 73 -15.26 -18.30 0.10
N GLY A 74 -15.28 -17.34 -0.84
CA GLY A 74 -14.26 -17.12 -1.87
C GLY A 74 -14.85 -17.34 -3.25
N LEU A 75 -14.47 -16.51 -4.24
CA LEU A 75 -14.86 -16.75 -5.64
C LEU A 75 -14.07 -17.93 -6.24
N GLY A 76 -12.93 -18.27 -5.66
CA GLY A 76 -12.01 -19.30 -6.13
C GLY A 76 -11.21 -18.83 -7.34
N THR A 77 -11.88 -18.50 -8.44
CA THR A 77 -11.25 -17.94 -9.64
C THR A 77 -12.08 -16.78 -10.19
N ALA A 78 -11.40 -15.70 -10.59
CA ALA A 78 -12.00 -14.50 -11.14
C ALA A 78 -11.09 -13.85 -12.19
N THR A 79 -11.69 -13.19 -13.17
CA THR A 79 -10.96 -12.25 -14.04
C THR A 79 -10.89 -10.91 -13.34
N VAL A 80 -9.76 -10.61 -12.71
CA VAL A 80 -9.58 -9.39 -11.92
C VAL A 80 -8.90 -8.30 -12.75
N SER A 81 -9.47 -7.10 -12.73
CA SER A 81 -8.88 -5.90 -13.34
C SER A 81 -8.99 -4.73 -12.38
N ALA A 82 -8.01 -3.82 -12.44
CA ALA A 82 -7.98 -2.61 -11.64
C ALA A 82 -7.67 -1.42 -12.55
N THR A 83 -8.42 -0.33 -12.39
CA THR A 83 -8.23 0.90 -13.15
C THR A 83 -8.32 2.12 -12.25
N LYS A 84 -7.50 3.12 -12.52
CA LYS A 84 -7.55 4.41 -11.84
C LYS A 84 -8.32 5.40 -12.72
N SER A 85 -9.46 5.88 -12.25
CA SER A 85 -10.26 6.90 -12.94
C SER A 85 -10.52 8.09 -12.02
N GLY A 86 -10.18 9.30 -12.48
CA GLY A 86 -10.23 10.54 -11.71
C GLY A 86 -8.87 11.26 -11.63
N LYS A 87 -8.89 12.54 -11.22
CA LYS A 87 -7.67 13.34 -11.04
C LYS A 87 -7.17 13.18 -9.60
N LEU A 88 -5.84 13.15 -9.45
CA LEU A 88 -5.20 13.09 -8.15
C LEU A 88 -5.65 14.25 -7.26
N ASN A 89 -6.19 13.96 -6.08
CA ASN A 89 -6.42 14.99 -5.07
C ASN A 89 -5.05 15.38 -4.51
N LEU A 90 -4.37 16.30 -5.19
CA LEU A 90 -3.21 16.98 -4.64
C LEU A 90 -3.69 17.76 -3.40
N PRO A 91 -3.10 17.55 -2.21
CA PRO A 91 -3.44 18.34 -1.04
C PRO A 91 -3.20 19.83 -1.36
N GLY A 92 -4.27 20.64 -1.30
CA GLY A 92 -4.22 22.09 -1.54
C GLY A 92 -4.82 22.60 -2.86
N VAL A 93 -5.32 21.73 -3.75
CA VAL A 93 -6.11 22.19 -4.90
C VAL A 93 -7.58 22.24 -4.51
N MET A 94 -8.02 23.39 -3.98
CA MET A 94 -9.44 23.71 -3.90
C MET A 94 -10.01 23.74 -5.33
N LYS A 95 -11.13 23.03 -5.52
CA LYS A 95 -11.95 23.13 -6.74
C LYS A 95 -12.52 24.53 -6.91
#